data_AF-A0A3N5IFK8-F1
#
_entry.id   AF-A0A3N5IFK8-F1
#
_cell.length_a   1.000
_cell.length_b   1.000
_cell.length_c   1.000
_cell.angle_alpha   90.00
_cell.angle_beta   90.00
_cell.angle_gamma   90.00
#
_symmetry.space_group_name_H-M   'P 1'
#
loop_
_entity.id
_entity.type
_entity.pdbx_description
1 polymer ?
#
loop_
_entity_poly.entity_id
_entity_poly.type
_entity_poly.pdbx_seq_one_letter_code
_entity_poly.pdbx_strand_id
1 'polypeptide(L)' 'MPKAILIDTTRCTACRGCQVSCKEWKNLPPVATKQRGTHQNPPDLTHANYKLVRFSEHLEGDLVKWYFFPDQCRHCLEP' A
#
# COMPACT_ATOMS: atom_id res chain seq x y z
N MET A 1 5.73 -25.85 -7.44
CA MET A 1 5.07 -25.50 -6.16
C MET A 1 4.54 -24.08 -6.24
N PRO A 2 3.24 -23.83 -6.00
CA PRO A 2 2.70 -22.48 -5.94
C PRO A 2 3.34 -21.69 -4.78
N LYS A 3 3.40 -20.37 -4.93
CA LYS A 3 3.88 -19.43 -3.90
C LYS A 3 2.69 -18.59 -3.42
N ALA A 4 2.77 -18.12 -2.18
CA ALA A 4 1.78 -17.24 -1.58
C ALA A 4 2.45 -16.15 -0.74
N ILE A 5 1.74 -15.05 -0.51
CA ILE A 5 2.16 -13.95 0.35
C ILE A 5 1.06 -13.73 1.40
N LEU A 6 1.44 -13.76 2.68
CA LEU A 6 0.56 -13.36 3.79
C LEU A 6 0.91 -11.92 4.19
N ILE A 7 -0.10 -11.05 4.20
CA ILE A 7 -0.01 -9.68 4.69
C ILE A 7 -0.90 -9.55 5.92
N ASP A 8 -0.29 -9.55 7.11
CA ASP A 8 -0.99 -9.25 8.36
C ASP A 8 -1.06 -7.72 8.55
N THR A 9 -2.24 -7.16 8.29
CA THR A 9 -2.48 -5.71 8.38
C THR A 9 -2.53 -5.20 9.81
N THR A 10 -2.75 -6.08 10.81
CA THR A 10 -2.80 -5.70 12.23
C THR A 10 -1.42 -5.30 12.78
N ARG A 11 -0.35 -5.71 12.10
CA ARG A 11 1.05 -5.41 12.43
C ARG A 11 1.66 -4.34 11.53
N CYS A 12 0.91 -3.83 10.56
CA CYS A 12 1.39 -2.80 9.66
C CYS A 12 1.52 -1.47 10.42
N THR A 13 2.65 -0.78 10.27
CA THR A 13 2.88 0.55 10.87
C THR A 13 2.91 1.67 9.83
N ALA A 14 2.44 1.37 8.61
CA ALA A 14 2.45 2.29 7.48
C ALA A 14 3.81 2.95 7.16
N CYS A 15 4.93 2.30 7.49
CA CYS A 15 6.28 2.83 7.25
C CYS A 15 6.62 3.08 5.77
N ARG A 16 5.81 2.53 4.84
CA ARG A 16 5.98 2.60 3.38
C ARG A 16 7.29 2.00 2.83
N GLY A 17 8.06 1.29 3.64
CA GLY A 17 9.26 0.57 3.19
C GLY A 17 8.97 -0.39 2.03
N CYS A 18 7.86 -1.13 2.09
CA CYS A 18 7.45 -2.06 1.02
C CYS A 18 7.09 -1.36 -0.30
N GLN A 19 6.59 -0.12 -0.25
CA GLN A 19 6.27 0.68 -1.43
C GLN A 19 7.55 1.19 -2.09
N VAL A 20 8.53 1.64 -1.29
CA VAL A 20 9.83 2.10 -1.80
C VAL A 20 10.64 0.93 -2.35
N SER A 21 10.75 -0.19 -1.62
CA SER A 21 11.54 -1.35 -2.05
C SER A 21 11.00 -1.99 -3.33
N CYS A 22 9.69 -1.99 -3.53
CA CYS A 22 9.08 -2.46 -4.79
C CYS A 22 9.57 -1.65 -6.00
N LYS A 23 9.70 -0.33 -5.84
CA LYS A 23 10.23 0.55 -6.89
C LYS A 23 11.73 0.39 -7.06
N GLU A 24 12.47 0.39 -5.96
CA GLU A 24 13.92 0.22 -5.95
C GLU A 24 14.32 -1.06 -6.71
N TRP A 25 13.75 -2.21 -6.32
CA TRP A 25 14.05 -3.49 -6.94
C TRP A 25 13.77 -3.53 -8.45
N LYS A 26 12.77 -2.78 -8.90
CA LYS A 26 12.34 -2.75 -10.30
C LYS A 26 12.84 -1.53 -11.08
N ASN A 27 13.64 -0.67 -10.47
CA ASN A 27 14.07 0.62 -11.03
C ASN A 27 12.90 1.45 -11.59
N LEU A 28 11.76 1.48 -10.89
CA LEU A 28 10.59 2.25 -11.32
C LEU A 28 10.75 3.73 -10.99
N PRO A 29 10.32 4.65 -11.88
CA PRO A 29 10.42 6.07 -11.62
C PRO A 29 9.48 6.51 -10.47
N PRO A 30 9.78 7.66 -9.84
CA PRO A 30 8.82 8.32 -8.96
C PRO A 30 7.56 8.72 -9.76
N VAL A 31 6.41 8.72 -9.10
CA VAL A 31 5.15 9.22 -9.68
C VAL A 31 4.95 10.63 -9.14
N ALA A 32 4.74 11.60 -10.01
CA ALA A 32 4.45 12.97 -9.61
C ALA A 32 3.16 13.01 -8.79
N THR A 33 3.21 13.62 -7.61
CA THR A 33 2.08 13.66 -6.66
C THR A 33 1.95 15.04 -6.04
N LYS A 34 0.80 15.27 -5.42
CA LYS A 34 0.53 16.45 -4.59
C LYS A 34 -0.14 16.00 -3.29
N GLN A 35 0.09 16.72 -2.21
CA GLN A 35 -0.62 16.47 -0.95
C GLN A 35 -2.09 16.89 -1.12
N ARG A 36 -3.04 16.03 -0.69
CA ARG A 36 -4.50 16.22 -0.86
C ARG A 36 -5.30 16.12 0.45
N GLY A 37 -4.67 16.37 1.59
CA GLY A 37 -5.27 16.21 2.91
C GLY A 37 -5.13 14.81 3.51
N THR A 38 -4.29 13.93 2.93
CA THR A 38 -4.02 12.59 3.47
C THR A 38 -2.53 12.27 3.46
N HIS A 39 -2.11 11.29 4.28
CA HIS A 39 -0.74 10.76 4.29
C HIS A 39 -0.46 9.83 3.10
N GLN A 40 -1.50 9.26 2.48
CA GLN A 40 -1.38 8.36 1.34
C GLN A 40 -0.84 9.11 0.12
N ASN A 41 0.24 8.58 -0.46
CA ASN A 41 0.74 9.00 -1.78
C ASN A 41 1.61 7.89 -2.40
N PRO A 42 1.50 7.60 -3.71
CA PRO A 42 0.55 8.15 -4.69
C PRO A 42 -0.93 7.86 -4.37
N PRO A 43 -1.90 8.55 -5.00
CA PRO A 43 -3.31 8.34 -4.68
C PRO A 43 -3.81 6.95 -5.07
N ASP A 44 -3.22 6.33 -6.10
CA ASP A 44 -3.58 4.99 -6.55
C ASP A 44 -2.39 4.23 -7.17
N LEU A 45 -2.61 2.96 -7.50
CA LEU A 45 -1.72 2.15 -8.32
C LEU A 45 -1.56 2.76 -9.72
N THR A 46 -0.38 2.60 -10.30
CA THR A 46 -0.09 3.08 -11.67
C THR A 46 0.87 2.11 -12.35
N HIS A 47 1.14 2.33 -13.65
CA HIS A 47 2.17 1.58 -14.39
C HIS A 47 3.59 1.71 -13.77
N ALA A 48 3.82 2.68 -12.88
CA ALA A 48 5.09 2.90 -12.18
C ALA A 48 4.97 2.76 -10.64
N ASN A 49 3.84 2.23 -10.13
CA ASN A 49 3.61 2.03 -8.70
C ASN A 49 2.71 0.81 -8.45
N TYR A 50 3.33 -0.38 -8.32
CA TYR A 50 2.63 -1.67 -8.18
C TYR A 50 2.24 -2.03 -6.75
N LYS A 51 2.82 -1.30 -5.78
CA LYS A 51 2.61 -1.47 -4.35
C LYS A 51 2.20 -0.12 -3.77
N LEU A 52 1.13 -0.07 -3.00
CA LEU A 52 0.66 1.18 -2.39
C LEU A 52 0.20 0.92 -0.95
N VAL A 53 0.71 1.68 0.01
CA VAL A 53 0.13 1.70 1.36
C VAL A 53 -1.05 2.64 1.36
N ARG A 54 -2.27 2.07 1.45
CA ARG A 54 -3.51 2.83 1.61
C ARG A 54 -3.75 3.15 3.08
N PHE A 55 -4.29 4.34 3.33
CA PHE A 55 -4.63 4.84 4.66
C PHE A 55 -6.14 5.05 4.73
N SER A 56 -6.77 4.54 5.79
CA SER A 56 -8.19 4.76 6.08
C SER A 56 -8.38 5.07 7.55
N GLU A 57 -8.91 6.25 7.86
CA GLU A 57 -9.24 6.67 9.22
C GLU A 57 -10.73 6.38 9.46
N HIS A 58 -11.04 5.69 10.55
CA HIS A 58 -12.41 5.36 10.91
C HIS A 58 -12.65 5.66 12.39
N LEU A 59 -13.78 6.29 12.68
CA LEU A 59 -14.22 6.54 14.04
C LEU A 59 -15.06 5.36 14.52
N GLU A 60 -14.59 4.64 15.53
CA GLU A 60 -15.31 3.54 16.18
C GLU A 60 -15.63 3.95 17.62
N GLY A 61 -16.86 4.41 17.85
CA GLY A 61 -17.23 5.07 19.10
C GLY A 61 -16.44 6.37 19.26
N ASP A 62 -15.70 6.50 20.36
CA ASP A 62 -14.84 7.65 20.64
C ASP A 62 -13.36 7.41 20.28
N LEU A 63 -13.04 6.28 19.64
CA LEU A 63 -11.68 5.91 19.27
C LEU A 63 -11.46 6.03 17.77
N VAL A 64 -10.42 6.75 17.37
CA VAL A 64 -9.95 6.75 15.98
C VAL A 64 -9.13 5.50 15.73
N LYS A 65 -9.61 4.66 14.80
CA LYS A 65 -8.86 3.55 14.23
C LYS A 65 -8.19 4.01 12.95
N TRP A 66 -6.92 3.64 12.79
CA TRP A 66 -6.16 3.95 11.60
C TRP A 66 -5.77 2.65 10.89
N TYR A 67 -6.41 2.40 9.75
CA TYR A 67 -6.26 1.18 8.99
C TYR A 67 -5.24 1.37 7.86
N PHE A 68 -4.30 0.44 7.77
CA PHE A 68 -3.26 0.44 6.74
C PHE A 68 -3.35 -0.80 5.87
N PHE A 69 -3.33 -0.59 4.56
CA PHE A 69 -3.43 -1.68 3.60
C PHE A 69 -2.35 -1.58 2.51
N PRO A 70 -1.29 -2.41 2.57
CA PRO A 70 -0.24 -2.42 1.56
C PRO A 70 -0.72 -3.20 0.32
N ASP A 71 -1.49 -2.54 -0.52
CA ASP A 71 -2.16 -3.06 -1.71
C ASP A 71 -1.19 -3.45 -2.83
N GLN A 72 -1.43 -4.59 -3.50
CA GLN A 72 -0.67 -5.15 -4.62
C GLN A 72 -1.49 -6.16 -5.44
N CYS A 73 -1.01 -6.63 -6.58
CA CYS A 73 -1.62 -7.79 -7.26
C CYS A 73 -1.82 -8.97 -6.30
N ARG A 74 -2.98 -9.64 -6.40
CA ARG A 74 -3.33 -10.81 -5.57
C ARG A 74 -2.74 -12.11 -6.11
N HIS A 75 -2.26 -12.12 -7.35
CA HIS A 75 -1.79 -13.33 -8.05
C HIS A 75 -2.83 -14.45 -7.94
N CYS A 76 -4.04 -14.18 -8.44
CA CYS A 76 -5.18 -15.10 -8.41
C CYS A 76 -4.82 -16.46 -9.00
N LEU A 77 -5.46 -17.51 -8.49
CA LEU A 77 -5.28 -18.88 -9.00
C LEU A 77 -5.79 -19.01 -10.44
N GLU A 78 -6.84 -18.26 -10.76
CA GLU A 78 -7.44 -18.08 -12.09
C GLU A 78 -7.41 -16.57 -12.41
N PRO A 79 -6.34 -16.08 -13.07
CA PRO A 79 -6.06 -14.65 -13.23
C PRO A 79 -6.86 -13.96 -14.34
#